data_AF-A0A959KP18-F1
#
_entry.id   AF-A0A959KP18-F1
#
_cell.length_a   1.000
_cell.length_b   1.000
_cell.length_c   1.000
_cell.angle_alpha   90.00
_cell.angle_beta   90.00
_cell.angle_gamma   90.00
#
_symmetry.space_group_name_H-M   'P 1'
#
loop_
_entity.id
_entity.type
_entity.pdbx_description
1 polymer ?
#
loop_
_entity_poly.entity_id
_entity_poly.type
_entity_poly.pdbx_seq_one_letter_code
_entity_poly.pdbx_strand_id
1 'polypeptide(L)'
;LRVWGGGFYEKDLFYELCDREGLLVWQDFMFACSMYPGDEAFLQNVRQEAIDNIRRLRNHPCIALWCGNNENDVAWANYAEGSGWGWKEQYTPEQRAEIWADYEAVFHRLLPGLVREYHSGMYYLPTSPFAGKEQHATYTSTSGDMHYWGVWQGLHGFEGFQQYIGRFMSEYGFQSFPDLETVKSFTLPEDRRIDSEVMTAHQRSGIGNERIRQFLERYYTVPENFEDLLYLSQVQQADAIKVAIEAHRTAKPYCMGSLYWQLNDCWPAASWSGIDYRGRWKALHYEVARSFEPVALIAQFADDSLKVQAVADVPMPDSVILRLRIMGLDGRVLNSWKSNPTWLTTTEPHLFGHWPILIRTRGEPPTRVLIAARLERMDETPISERVVYLAPLDQLELRPVTINPLIFERDGEPWIRLEADYLAKDLYLDFPGVAGRFSDNYFDLVPGIEKWVRFLPAEGAAMPPIEQLQIRTLGDVMPPAN
;
A
#
# COMPACT_ATOMS: atom_id res chain seq x y z
N LEU A 1 2.99 2.85 -12.30
CA LEU A 1 1.61 2.33 -12.27
C LEU A 1 1.53 1.09 -13.15
N ARG A 2 0.73 0.10 -12.77
CA ARG A 2 0.36 -1.01 -13.65
C ARG A 2 -1.09 -0.81 -14.09
N VAL A 3 -1.31 -0.68 -15.40
CA VAL A 3 -2.66 -0.65 -15.99
C VAL A 3 -3.08 -2.11 -16.13
N TRP A 4 -3.86 -2.58 -15.15
CA TRP A 4 -4.25 -3.98 -14.98
C TRP A 4 -5.21 -4.47 -16.09
N GLY A 5 -5.00 -5.72 -16.53
CA GLY A 5 -5.60 -6.27 -17.75
C GLY A 5 -7.11 -6.52 -17.76
N GLY A 6 -7.85 -6.43 -16.66
CA GLY A 6 -9.33 -6.48 -16.72
C GLY A 6 -9.99 -5.10 -16.71
N GLY A 7 -9.21 -4.04 -16.90
CA GLY A 7 -9.69 -2.68 -17.12
C GLY A 7 -9.89 -2.39 -18.61
N PHE A 8 -9.39 -1.24 -19.05
CA PHE A 8 -9.33 -0.82 -20.45
C PHE A 8 -7.99 -0.11 -20.71
N TYR A 9 -7.53 -0.03 -21.96
CA TYR A 9 -6.41 0.85 -22.30
C TYR A 9 -6.83 2.28 -22.06
N GLU A 10 -6.09 3.01 -21.23
CA GLU A 10 -6.49 4.32 -20.78
C GLU A 10 -6.55 5.36 -21.92
N LYS A 11 -7.14 6.51 -21.59
CA LYS A 11 -7.16 7.68 -22.50
C LYS A 11 -5.75 8.23 -22.70
N ASP A 12 -5.49 8.87 -23.83
CA ASP A 12 -4.17 9.46 -24.13
C ASP A 12 -3.70 10.43 -23.02
N LEU A 13 -4.64 11.21 -22.45
CA LEU A 13 -4.37 12.10 -21.32
C LEU A 13 -3.71 11.40 -20.12
N PHE A 14 -4.06 10.14 -19.83
CA PHE A 14 -3.44 9.39 -18.73
C PHE A 14 -1.94 9.20 -18.99
N TYR A 15 -1.57 8.78 -20.21
CA TYR A 15 -0.18 8.54 -20.57
C TYR A 15 0.61 9.86 -20.70
N GLU A 16 -0.02 10.93 -21.20
CA GLU A 16 0.56 12.28 -21.22
C GLU A 16 0.88 12.78 -19.80
N LEU A 17 -0.02 12.54 -18.83
CA LEU A 17 0.22 12.85 -17.43
C LEU A 17 1.36 11.99 -16.87
N CYS A 18 1.37 10.68 -17.14
CA CYS A 18 2.46 9.81 -16.72
C CYS A 18 3.81 10.24 -17.30
N ASP A 19 3.87 10.68 -18.56
CA ASP A 19 5.08 11.22 -19.18
C ASP A 19 5.57 12.48 -18.46
N ARG A 20 4.66 13.41 -18.17
CA ARG A 20 4.98 14.69 -17.51
C ARG A 20 5.45 14.51 -16.07
N GLU A 21 4.80 13.61 -15.33
CA GLU A 21 5.09 13.36 -13.92
C GLU A 21 6.21 12.32 -13.70
N GLY A 22 6.74 11.71 -14.78
CA GLY A 22 7.79 10.70 -14.69
C GLY A 22 7.33 9.37 -14.08
N LEU A 23 6.05 9.01 -14.26
CA LEU A 23 5.46 7.79 -13.74
C LEU A 23 5.48 6.68 -14.78
N LEU A 24 6.34 5.67 -14.59
CA LEU A 24 6.39 4.52 -15.49
C LEU A 24 5.07 3.72 -15.49
N VAL A 25 4.70 3.21 -16.66
CA VAL A 25 3.51 2.41 -16.92
C VAL A 25 3.91 1.00 -17.35
N TRP A 26 3.53 0.03 -16.52
CA TRP A 26 3.42 -1.37 -16.91
C TRP A 26 2.06 -1.55 -17.57
N GLN A 27 2.02 -1.82 -18.87
CA GLN A 27 0.78 -1.92 -19.63
C GLN A 27 0.40 -3.39 -19.87
N ASP A 28 -0.64 -3.89 -19.20
CA ASP A 28 -1.23 -5.16 -19.61
C ASP A 28 -2.00 -4.98 -20.93
N PHE A 29 -2.13 -6.02 -21.75
CA PHE A 29 -3.24 -6.14 -22.70
C PHE A 29 -4.52 -6.50 -21.91
N MET A 30 -5.70 -6.23 -22.49
CA MET A 30 -6.97 -6.29 -21.75
C MET A 30 -7.52 -7.72 -21.57
N PHE A 31 -6.72 -8.57 -20.95
CA PHE A 31 -7.04 -9.95 -20.57
C PHE A 31 -6.76 -10.18 -19.09
N ALA A 32 -7.70 -10.80 -18.36
CA ALA A 32 -7.52 -11.09 -16.94
C ALA A 32 -8.36 -12.27 -16.44
N CYS A 33 -7.76 -13.08 -15.58
CA CYS A 33 -8.40 -14.07 -14.73
C CYS A 33 -9.29 -15.10 -15.47
N SER A 34 -9.05 -15.33 -16.77
CA SER A 34 -9.87 -16.19 -17.61
C SER A 34 -9.06 -16.85 -18.73
N MET A 35 -9.56 -17.97 -19.25
CA MET A 35 -9.09 -18.53 -20.51
C MET A 35 -9.87 -17.91 -21.67
N TYR A 36 -9.20 -17.69 -22.79
CA TYR A 36 -9.74 -17.02 -23.97
C TYR A 36 -9.61 -17.93 -25.20
N PRO A 37 -10.51 -17.81 -26.19
CA PRO A 37 -10.41 -18.57 -27.44
C PRO A 37 -9.11 -18.29 -28.21
N GLY A 38 -8.72 -19.21 -29.08
CA GLY A 38 -7.59 -19.06 -30.00
C GLY A 38 -7.93 -19.36 -31.46
N ASP A 39 -9.22 -19.39 -31.81
CA ASP A 39 -9.66 -19.51 -33.19
C ASP A 39 -9.25 -18.30 -34.04
N GLU A 40 -9.22 -18.49 -35.36
CA GLU A 40 -8.73 -17.47 -36.29
C GLU A 40 -9.48 -16.14 -36.18
N ALA A 41 -10.81 -16.17 -35.98
CA ALA A 41 -11.59 -14.94 -35.89
C ALA A 41 -11.23 -14.17 -34.61
N PHE A 42 -11.08 -14.87 -33.49
CA PHE A 42 -10.62 -14.27 -32.24
C PHE A 42 -9.20 -13.71 -32.36
N LEU A 43 -8.24 -14.49 -32.90
CA LEU A 43 -6.85 -14.05 -33.07
C LEU A 43 -6.74 -12.82 -33.98
N GLN A 44 -7.54 -12.74 -35.06
CA GLN A 44 -7.55 -11.54 -35.92
C GLN A 44 -8.16 -10.33 -35.22
N ASN A 45 -9.17 -10.52 -34.40
CA ASN A 45 -9.74 -9.44 -33.59
C ASN A 45 -8.70 -8.90 -32.58
N VAL A 46 -8.05 -9.79 -31.81
CA VAL A 46 -6.99 -9.42 -30.86
C VAL A 46 -5.82 -8.76 -31.56
N ARG A 47 -5.44 -9.26 -32.75
CA ARG A 47 -4.38 -8.67 -33.56
C ARG A 47 -4.66 -7.20 -33.85
N GLN A 48 -5.86 -6.88 -34.31
CA GLN A 48 -6.21 -5.52 -34.69
C GLN A 48 -6.23 -4.59 -33.46
N GLU A 49 -6.84 -5.03 -32.36
CA GLU A 49 -6.84 -4.28 -31.09
C GLU A 49 -5.42 -4.00 -30.59
N ALA A 50 -4.55 -5.01 -30.60
CA ALA A 50 -3.17 -4.87 -30.15
C ALA A 50 -2.37 -3.92 -31.07
N ILE A 51 -2.52 -4.02 -32.39
CA ILE A 51 -1.85 -3.12 -33.34
C ILE A 51 -2.24 -1.66 -33.07
N ASP A 52 -3.53 -1.39 -32.89
CA ASP A 52 -4.03 -0.04 -32.70
C ASP A 52 -3.51 0.56 -31.39
N ASN A 53 -3.56 -0.20 -30.29
CA ASN A 53 -3.09 0.28 -28.99
C ASN A 53 -1.57 0.37 -28.89
N ILE A 54 -0.81 -0.57 -29.46
CA ILE A 54 0.66 -0.45 -29.50
C ILE A 54 1.05 0.79 -30.30
N ARG A 55 0.46 1.01 -31.48
CA ARG A 55 0.80 2.19 -32.31
C ARG A 55 0.42 3.50 -31.64
N ARG A 56 -0.71 3.54 -30.94
CA ARG A 56 -1.15 4.70 -30.15
C ARG A 56 -0.19 4.99 -29.01
N LEU A 57 0.22 3.96 -28.26
CA LEU A 57 0.92 4.13 -26.99
C LEU A 57 2.45 4.15 -27.09
N ARG A 58 3.06 3.57 -28.13
CA ARG A 58 4.53 3.39 -28.25
C ARG A 58 5.39 4.66 -28.25
N ASN A 59 4.80 5.84 -28.37
CA ASN A 59 5.54 7.11 -28.33
C ASN A 59 5.57 7.73 -26.94
N HIS A 60 4.82 7.19 -25.97
CA HIS A 60 4.85 7.64 -24.59
C HIS A 60 6.07 7.06 -23.87
N PRO A 61 7.04 7.89 -23.43
CA PRO A 61 8.19 7.42 -22.67
C PRO A 61 7.83 6.76 -21.34
N CYS A 62 6.62 6.98 -20.82
CA CYS A 62 6.17 6.30 -19.61
C CYS A 62 5.97 4.79 -19.81
N ILE A 63 5.72 4.29 -21.02
CA ILE A 63 5.53 2.85 -21.28
C ILE A 63 6.85 2.11 -20.99
N ALA A 64 6.88 1.36 -19.89
CA ALA A 64 8.06 0.63 -19.42
C ALA A 64 8.10 -0.82 -19.92
N LEU A 65 6.93 -1.45 -20.08
CA LEU A 65 6.78 -2.80 -20.62
C LEU A 65 5.34 -3.08 -21.06
N TRP A 66 5.19 -4.12 -21.87
CA TRP A 66 3.90 -4.74 -22.18
C TRP A 66 3.75 -6.09 -21.48
N CYS A 67 2.57 -6.38 -20.95
CA CYS A 67 2.24 -7.66 -20.32
C CYS A 67 1.02 -8.29 -20.98
N GLY A 68 1.05 -9.59 -21.29
CA GLY A 68 0.01 -10.26 -22.05
C GLY A 68 -1.34 -10.34 -21.34
N ASN A 69 -1.34 -10.62 -20.04
CA ASN A 69 -2.56 -10.74 -19.24
C ASN A 69 -2.28 -10.67 -17.74
N ASN A 70 -3.36 -10.55 -16.97
CA ASN A 70 -3.36 -10.78 -15.53
C ASN A 70 -3.78 -12.22 -15.18
N GLU A 71 -2.92 -12.93 -14.46
CA GLU A 71 -3.19 -14.19 -13.75
C GLU A 71 -3.74 -15.37 -14.55
N ASN A 72 -3.84 -15.31 -15.88
CA ASN A 72 -4.43 -16.42 -16.65
C ASN A 72 -3.59 -17.71 -16.50
N ASP A 73 -2.25 -17.60 -16.51
CA ASP A 73 -1.37 -18.77 -16.30
C ASP A 73 -1.50 -19.31 -14.88
N VAL A 74 -1.42 -18.47 -13.83
CA VAL A 74 -1.55 -18.97 -12.44
C VAL A 74 -2.94 -19.54 -12.16
N ALA A 75 -3.99 -19.01 -12.79
CA ALA A 75 -5.35 -19.52 -12.66
C ALA A 75 -5.50 -20.92 -13.29
N TRP A 76 -4.81 -21.18 -14.40
CA TRP A 76 -4.88 -22.45 -15.15
C TRP A 76 -3.83 -23.47 -14.68
N ALA A 77 -2.63 -22.99 -14.38
CA ALA A 77 -1.44 -23.70 -13.93
C ALA A 77 -1.08 -24.93 -14.76
N ASN A 78 -0.88 -24.77 -16.07
CA ASN A 78 -0.79 -25.89 -17.02
C ASN A 78 0.19 -27.00 -16.58
N TYR A 79 1.39 -26.60 -16.12
CA TYR A 79 2.48 -27.52 -15.79
C TYR A 79 2.49 -28.00 -14.33
N ALA A 80 1.45 -27.68 -13.55
CA ALA A 80 1.29 -28.11 -12.17
C ALA A 80 -0.10 -28.71 -11.95
N GLU A 81 -0.18 -30.05 -11.97
CA GLU A 81 -1.44 -30.75 -11.73
C GLU A 81 -1.89 -30.57 -10.27
N GLY A 82 -3.21 -30.41 -10.06
CA GLY A 82 -3.79 -30.08 -8.75
C GLY A 82 -3.44 -28.68 -8.22
N SER A 83 -2.89 -27.82 -9.09
CA SER A 83 -2.63 -26.39 -8.81
C SER A 83 -3.51 -25.50 -9.69
N GLY A 84 -3.47 -24.19 -9.43
CA GLY A 84 -4.35 -23.21 -10.06
C GLY A 84 -5.67 -23.08 -9.32
N TRP A 85 -6.69 -22.52 -9.97
CA TRP A 85 -7.97 -22.21 -9.32
C TRP A 85 -8.97 -23.39 -9.36
N GLY A 86 -8.48 -24.61 -9.63
CA GLY A 86 -9.26 -25.87 -9.60
C GLY A 86 -10.18 -26.11 -10.80
N TRP A 87 -10.70 -25.07 -11.44
CA TRP A 87 -11.62 -25.19 -12.58
C TRP A 87 -11.06 -25.90 -13.82
N LYS A 88 -9.73 -25.98 -14.01
CA LYS A 88 -9.10 -26.85 -15.03
C LYS A 88 -9.54 -28.31 -14.89
N GLU A 89 -9.82 -28.76 -13.66
CA GLU A 89 -10.19 -30.15 -13.35
C GLU A 89 -11.52 -30.57 -13.98
N GLN A 90 -12.36 -29.60 -14.36
CA GLN A 90 -13.67 -29.82 -14.97
C GLN A 90 -13.59 -30.19 -16.46
N TYR A 91 -12.41 -30.08 -17.07
CA TYR A 91 -12.19 -30.30 -18.50
C TYR A 91 -11.47 -31.63 -18.77
N THR A 92 -11.80 -32.25 -19.90
CA THR A 92 -11.09 -33.43 -20.43
C THR A 92 -9.65 -33.08 -20.85
N PRO A 93 -8.73 -34.06 -20.90
CA PRO A 93 -7.36 -33.82 -21.36
C PRO A 93 -7.28 -33.13 -22.73
N GLU A 94 -8.16 -33.50 -23.67
CA GLU A 94 -8.23 -32.92 -25.00
C GLU A 94 -8.64 -31.44 -24.96
N GLN A 95 -9.68 -31.11 -24.19
CA GLN A 95 -10.12 -29.72 -24.00
C GLN A 95 -9.04 -28.89 -23.30
N ARG A 96 -8.34 -29.46 -22.30
CA ARG A 96 -7.25 -28.76 -21.62
C ARG A 96 -6.11 -28.43 -22.58
N ALA A 97 -5.76 -29.36 -23.46
CA ALA A 97 -4.71 -29.16 -24.46
C ALA A 97 -5.11 -28.09 -25.48
N GLU A 98 -6.37 -28.07 -25.92
CA GLU A 98 -6.91 -27.03 -26.81
C GLU A 98 -6.88 -25.64 -26.15
N ILE A 99 -7.43 -25.52 -24.94
CA ILE A 99 -7.44 -24.27 -24.17
C ILE A 99 -6.02 -23.74 -23.93
N TRP A 100 -5.05 -24.63 -23.65
CA TRP A 100 -3.66 -24.21 -23.48
C TRP A 100 -3.00 -23.81 -24.80
N ALA A 101 -3.29 -24.50 -25.90
CA ALA A 101 -2.80 -24.13 -27.22
C ALA A 101 -3.31 -22.73 -27.63
N ASP A 102 -4.55 -22.40 -27.30
CA ASP A 102 -5.16 -21.09 -27.49
C ASP A 102 -4.47 -20.00 -26.64
N TYR A 103 -4.21 -20.30 -25.37
CA TYR A 103 -3.44 -19.44 -24.48
C TYR A 103 -2.06 -19.11 -25.07
N GLU A 104 -1.31 -20.12 -25.51
CA GLU A 104 -0.01 -19.90 -26.14
C GLU A 104 -0.13 -19.11 -27.46
N ALA A 105 -1.20 -19.32 -28.22
CA ALA A 105 -1.44 -18.62 -29.49
C ALA A 105 -1.53 -17.11 -29.27
N VAL A 106 -2.26 -16.68 -28.24
CA VAL A 106 -2.43 -15.27 -27.89
C VAL A 106 -1.16 -14.73 -27.21
N PHE A 107 -0.77 -15.32 -26.09
CA PHE A 107 0.16 -14.68 -25.14
C PHE A 107 1.63 -15.02 -25.37
N HIS A 108 1.95 -16.13 -26.06
CA HIS A 108 3.33 -16.54 -26.35
C HIS A 108 3.71 -16.36 -27.82
N ARG A 109 2.73 -16.24 -28.74
CA ARG A 109 2.96 -16.09 -30.19
C ARG A 109 2.50 -14.74 -30.73
N LEU A 110 1.19 -14.45 -30.68
CA LEU A 110 0.60 -13.28 -31.32
C LEU A 110 1.07 -11.96 -30.71
N LEU A 111 0.74 -11.71 -29.44
CA LEU A 111 1.05 -10.44 -28.76
C LEU A 111 2.56 -10.13 -28.71
N PRO A 112 3.47 -11.04 -28.33
CA PRO A 112 4.90 -10.75 -28.37
C PRO A 112 5.42 -10.49 -29.79
N GLY A 113 4.83 -11.14 -30.80
CA GLY A 113 5.13 -10.87 -32.21
C GLY A 113 4.78 -9.44 -32.60
N LEU A 114 3.60 -8.97 -32.20
CA LEU A 114 3.12 -7.62 -32.48
C LEU A 114 3.92 -6.55 -31.73
N VAL A 115 4.28 -6.79 -30.46
CA VAL A 115 5.14 -5.86 -29.72
C VAL A 115 6.51 -5.73 -30.38
N ARG A 116 7.12 -6.85 -30.82
CA ARG A 116 8.40 -6.80 -31.57
C ARG A 116 8.28 -6.04 -32.90
N GLU A 117 7.18 -6.20 -33.62
CA GLU A 117 6.96 -5.54 -34.90
C GLU A 117 6.67 -4.04 -34.76
N TYR A 118 5.80 -3.66 -33.82
CA TYR A 118 5.27 -2.29 -33.71
C TYR A 118 5.93 -1.44 -32.63
N HIS A 119 6.61 -2.04 -31.65
CA HIS A 119 7.36 -1.36 -30.60
C HIS A 119 8.70 -2.07 -30.34
N SER A 120 9.50 -2.20 -31.41
CA SER A 120 10.79 -2.89 -31.38
C SER A 120 11.67 -2.43 -30.21
N GLY A 121 12.23 -3.39 -29.47
CA GLY A 121 13.10 -3.17 -28.32
C GLY A 121 12.37 -3.07 -26.97
N MET A 122 11.04 -2.96 -26.95
CA MET A 122 10.26 -2.95 -25.70
C MET A 122 10.15 -4.36 -25.10
N TYR A 123 10.21 -4.45 -23.77
CA TYR A 123 10.05 -5.71 -23.05
C TYR A 123 8.60 -6.20 -23.11
N TYR A 124 8.43 -7.51 -23.27
CA TYR A 124 7.13 -8.17 -23.22
C TYR A 124 7.16 -9.31 -22.19
N LEU A 125 6.19 -9.29 -21.28
CA LEU A 125 5.92 -10.34 -20.30
C LEU A 125 4.65 -11.12 -20.71
N PRO A 126 4.66 -12.46 -20.83
CA PRO A 126 3.45 -13.19 -21.27
C PRO A 126 2.25 -13.11 -20.31
N THR A 127 2.52 -13.00 -19.01
CA THR A 127 1.52 -13.04 -17.93
C THR A 127 2.10 -12.41 -16.67
N SER A 128 1.27 -11.85 -15.81
CA SER A 128 1.64 -11.41 -14.45
C SER A 128 0.80 -12.22 -13.45
N PRO A 129 1.39 -13.05 -12.58
CA PRO A 129 2.82 -13.22 -12.31
C PRO A 129 3.50 -14.27 -13.21
N PHE A 130 4.81 -14.11 -13.46
CA PHE A 130 5.60 -15.04 -14.28
C PHE A 130 6.98 -15.30 -13.71
N ALA A 131 7.43 -16.55 -13.66
CA ALA A 131 8.75 -16.93 -13.15
C ALA A 131 9.78 -17.23 -14.23
N GLY A 132 9.41 -17.20 -15.52
CA GLY A 132 10.24 -17.70 -16.61
C GLY A 132 10.02 -19.18 -16.90
N LYS A 133 10.60 -19.68 -18.00
CA LYS A 133 10.48 -21.08 -18.47
C LYS A 133 9.02 -21.53 -18.69
N GLU A 134 8.21 -20.66 -19.30
CA GLU A 134 6.82 -20.95 -19.68
C GLU A 134 5.85 -21.16 -18.49
N GLN A 135 6.20 -20.72 -17.27
CA GLN A 135 5.36 -20.95 -16.09
C GLN A 135 5.20 -19.69 -15.22
N HIS A 136 4.01 -19.53 -14.64
CA HIS A 136 3.69 -18.52 -13.63
C HIS A 136 4.58 -18.63 -12.38
N ALA A 137 4.70 -17.53 -11.63
CA ALA A 137 5.40 -17.57 -10.35
C ALA A 137 4.53 -18.12 -9.23
N THR A 138 5.17 -18.83 -8.30
CA THR A 138 4.59 -19.27 -7.02
C THR A 138 5.29 -18.55 -5.87
N TYR A 139 4.83 -18.75 -4.63
CA TYR A 139 5.44 -18.14 -3.45
C TYR A 139 6.89 -18.55 -3.19
N THR A 140 7.40 -19.57 -3.86
CA THR A 140 8.80 -20.03 -3.75
C THR A 140 9.64 -19.72 -4.98
N SER A 141 9.05 -19.06 -5.99
CA SER A 141 9.78 -18.65 -7.19
C SER A 141 10.86 -17.62 -6.85
N THR A 142 12.05 -17.82 -7.40
CA THR A 142 13.23 -16.97 -7.19
C THR A 142 13.56 -16.09 -8.40
N SER A 143 12.65 -16.03 -9.37
CA SER A 143 12.73 -15.26 -10.61
C SER A 143 11.39 -14.64 -10.97
N GLY A 144 11.45 -13.52 -11.71
CA GLY A 144 10.27 -12.82 -12.22
C GLY A 144 9.45 -12.11 -11.13
N ASP A 145 8.18 -11.88 -11.41
CA ASP A 145 7.28 -11.12 -10.55
C ASP A 145 6.29 -12.02 -9.79
N MET A 146 5.72 -11.53 -8.69
CA MET A 146 4.87 -12.32 -7.79
C MET A 146 3.62 -11.55 -7.38
N HIS A 147 2.48 -12.26 -7.41
CA HIS A 147 1.24 -11.85 -6.76
C HIS A 147 1.11 -12.61 -5.43
N TYR A 148 1.29 -11.91 -4.31
CA TYR A 148 1.22 -12.53 -2.99
C TYR A 148 -0.10 -12.19 -2.29
N TRP A 149 -1.04 -13.13 -2.40
CA TRP A 149 -2.37 -13.05 -1.79
C TRP A 149 -2.48 -13.83 -0.48
N GLY A 150 -1.37 -14.33 0.08
CA GLY A 150 -1.36 -15.16 1.29
C GLY A 150 -1.97 -14.49 2.53
N VAL A 151 -1.77 -13.18 2.70
CA VAL A 151 -2.35 -12.44 3.83
C VAL A 151 -3.87 -12.33 3.67
N TRP A 152 -4.33 -11.80 2.54
CA TRP A 152 -5.76 -11.54 2.34
C TRP A 152 -6.58 -12.79 2.03
N GLN A 153 -6.16 -13.64 1.09
CA GLN A 153 -6.89 -14.88 0.74
C GLN A 153 -6.53 -16.01 1.70
N GLY A 154 -5.23 -16.23 1.94
CA GLY A 154 -4.69 -17.35 2.72
C GLY A 154 -4.73 -17.20 4.25
N LEU A 155 -5.17 -16.05 4.78
CA LEU A 155 -5.28 -15.76 6.22
C LEU A 155 -3.94 -15.77 6.95
N HIS A 156 -2.83 -15.63 6.22
CA HIS A 156 -1.52 -15.42 6.83
C HIS A 156 -1.54 -14.09 7.62
N GLY A 157 -0.80 -14.02 8.72
CA GLY A 157 -0.62 -12.73 9.42
C GLY A 157 0.13 -11.72 8.56
N PHE A 158 0.18 -10.46 8.99
CA PHE A 158 0.93 -9.41 8.28
C PHE A 158 2.42 -9.76 8.12
N GLU A 159 2.98 -10.56 9.03
CA GLU A 159 4.34 -11.08 8.99
C GLU A 159 4.58 -11.95 7.73
N GLY A 160 3.52 -12.48 7.11
CA GLY A 160 3.58 -13.17 5.83
C GLY A 160 4.22 -12.31 4.73
N PHE A 161 4.01 -10.99 4.75
CA PHE A 161 4.67 -10.10 3.78
C PHE A 161 6.19 -10.02 3.95
N GLN A 162 6.72 -10.32 5.14
CA GLN A 162 8.16 -10.39 5.39
C GLN A 162 8.75 -11.76 5.04
N GLN A 163 7.92 -12.80 5.02
CA GLN A 163 8.33 -14.18 4.74
C GLN A 163 8.34 -14.49 3.25
N TYR A 164 7.36 -14.00 2.50
CA TYR A 164 7.13 -14.33 1.10
C TYR A 164 7.45 -13.13 0.22
N ILE A 165 8.74 -12.92 -0.02
CA ILE A 165 9.26 -11.83 -0.84
C ILE A 165 9.69 -12.38 -2.21
N GLY A 166 9.10 -11.84 -3.28
CA GLY A 166 9.49 -12.11 -4.67
C GLY A 166 10.63 -11.22 -5.17
N ARG A 167 11.07 -11.42 -6.42
CA ARG A 167 12.08 -10.54 -7.04
C ARG A 167 11.48 -9.18 -7.44
N PHE A 168 10.18 -9.18 -7.75
CA PHE A 168 9.37 -8.01 -7.97
C PHE A 168 7.94 -8.34 -7.48
N MET A 169 7.39 -7.55 -6.56
CA MET A 169 6.04 -7.78 -6.05
C MET A 169 5.06 -6.96 -6.90
N SER A 170 4.38 -7.61 -7.85
CA SER A 170 3.48 -6.96 -8.82
C SER A 170 2.03 -6.88 -8.33
N GLU A 171 1.64 -7.71 -7.36
CA GLU A 171 0.40 -7.55 -6.58
C GLU A 171 0.55 -8.09 -5.15
N TYR A 172 -0.08 -7.38 -4.22
CA TYR A 172 -0.37 -7.78 -2.85
C TYR A 172 -1.31 -6.73 -2.26
N GLY A 173 -2.24 -7.10 -1.38
CA GLY A 173 -3.25 -6.14 -0.93
C GLY A 173 -3.93 -6.53 0.36
N PHE A 174 -4.57 -5.54 0.98
CA PHE A 174 -5.50 -5.70 2.10
C PHE A 174 -6.70 -4.74 1.90
N GLN A 175 -7.93 -5.16 2.19
CA GLN A 175 -9.10 -4.27 2.01
C GLN A 175 -9.34 -3.35 3.21
N SER A 176 -9.98 -2.23 2.94
CA SER A 176 -10.63 -1.37 3.92
C SER A 176 -11.98 -0.88 3.41
N PHE A 177 -12.81 -0.35 4.30
CA PHE A 177 -13.97 0.44 3.90
C PHE A 177 -13.55 1.85 3.43
N PRO A 178 -14.33 2.50 2.55
CA PRO A 178 -14.04 3.87 2.13
C PRO A 178 -14.34 4.86 3.26
N ASP A 179 -14.03 6.14 3.02
CA ASP A 179 -14.33 7.21 3.97
C ASP A 179 -15.84 7.31 4.26
N LEU A 180 -16.19 7.79 5.46
CA LEU A 180 -17.58 7.92 5.90
C LEU A 180 -18.42 8.79 4.92
N GLU A 181 -17.87 9.86 4.37
CA GLU A 181 -18.58 10.70 3.40
C GLU A 181 -18.80 10.02 2.05
N THR A 182 -17.98 9.01 1.73
CA THR A 182 -18.22 8.13 0.58
C THR A 182 -19.30 7.09 0.93
N VAL A 183 -19.27 6.52 2.13
CA VAL A 183 -20.34 5.63 2.62
C VAL A 183 -21.71 6.32 2.63
N LYS A 184 -21.79 7.56 3.09
CA LYS A 184 -23.02 8.37 3.09
C LYS A 184 -23.62 8.57 1.69
N SER A 185 -22.84 8.44 0.62
CA SER A 185 -23.34 8.61 -0.76
C SER A 185 -24.15 7.44 -1.28
N PHE A 186 -24.04 6.25 -0.65
CA PHE A 186 -24.76 5.05 -1.05
C PHE A 186 -25.57 4.39 0.08
N THR A 187 -25.59 4.98 1.28
CA THR A 187 -26.30 4.44 2.47
C THR A 187 -27.26 5.45 3.08
N LEU A 188 -28.39 4.96 3.58
CA LEU A 188 -29.18 5.65 4.61
C LEU A 188 -28.56 5.40 6.00
N PRO A 189 -28.89 6.20 7.04
CA PRO A 189 -28.40 5.96 8.39
C PRO A 189 -28.62 4.53 8.92
N GLU A 190 -29.77 3.93 8.63
CA GLU A 190 -30.14 2.56 9.01
C GLU A 190 -29.30 1.46 8.33
N ASP A 191 -28.66 1.78 7.19
CA ASP A 191 -27.81 0.86 6.43
C ASP A 191 -26.37 0.80 6.98
N ARG A 192 -26.01 1.67 7.93
CA ARG A 192 -24.62 1.86 8.41
C ARG A 192 -24.21 0.82 9.43
N ARG A 193 -24.20 -0.43 8.96
CA ARG A 193 -23.65 -1.61 9.62
C ARG A 193 -22.97 -2.46 8.56
N ILE A 194 -21.82 -3.06 8.87
CA ILE A 194 -21.04 -3.83 7.90
C ILE A 194 -21.78 -5.08 7.36
N ASP A 195 -22.84 -5.51 8.03
CA ASP A 195 -23.68 -6.66 7.70
C ASP A 195 -25.01 -6.28 7.05
N SER A 196 -25.26 -4.99 6.79
CA SER A 196 -26.48 -4.55 6.12
C SER A 196 -26.50 -5.04 4.67
N GLU A 197 -27.69 -5.15 4.10
CA GLU A 197 -27.88 -5.50 2.69
C GLU A 197 -27.11 -4.54 1.77
N VAL A 198 -27.21 -3.24 2.05
CA VAL A 198 -26.58 -2.20 1.25
C VAL A 198 -25.05 -2.26 1.36
N MET A 199 -24.49 -2.40 2.56
CA MET A 199 -23.03 -2.51 2.72
C MET A 199 -22.48 -3.79 2.09
N THR A 200 -23.22 -4.91 2.20
CA THR A 200 -22.86 -6.18 1.58
C THR A 200 -22.93 -6.11 0.05
N ALA A 201 -23.90 -5.38 -0.51
CA ALA A 201 -24.00 -5.16 -1.96
C ALA A 201 -22.81 -4.36 -2.53
N HIS A 202 -22.14 -3.54 -1.69
CA HIS A 202 -20.95 -2.78 -2.02
C HIS A 202 -19.64 -3.47 -1.58
N GLN A 203 -19.71 -4.76 -1.26
CA GLN A 203 -18.57 -5.66 -1.06
C GLN A 203 -18.56 -6.72 -2.18
N ARG A 204 -17.48 -6.78 -2.96
CA ARG A 204 -17.35 -7.69 -4.11
C ARG A 204 -16.37 -8.84 -3.91
N SER A 205 -15.67 -8.87 -2.78
CA SER A 205 -14.98 -10.06 -2.27
C SER A 205 -15.93 -10.84 -1.37
N GLY A 206 -16.21 -12.11 -1.71
CA GLY A 206 -17.15 -12.95 -0.94
C GLY A 206 -16.77 -13.16 0.53
N ILE A 207 -15.51 -12.90 0.90
CA ILE A 207 -14.98 -13.01 2.27
C ILE A 207 -14.68 -11.64 2.90
N GLY A 208 -14.96 -10.52 2.22
CA GLY A 208 -14.27 -9.26 2.50
C GLY A 208 -14.57 -8.64 3.88
N ASN A 209 -15.85 -8.47 4.24
CA ASN A 209 -16.21 -7.84 5.52
C ASN A 209 -15.79 -8.71 6.71
N GLU A 210 -15.94 -10.03 6.59
CA GLU A 210 -15.48 -10.99 7.60
C GLU A 210 -13.96 -10.96 7.74
N ARG A 211 -13.22 -10.93 6.63
CA ARG A 211 -11.77 -10.90 6.62
C ARG A 211 -11.22 -9.64 7.29
N ILE A 212 -11.81 -8.47 7.02
CA ILE A 212 -11.43 -7.22 7.71
C ILE A 212 -11.60 -7.40 9.23
N ARG A 213 -12.74 -7.93 9.66
CA ARG A 213 -13.05 -8.16 11.08
C ARG A 213 -12.11 -9.16 11.74
N GLN A 214 -11.81 -10.28 11.10
CA GLN A 214 -10.90 -11.31 11.63
C GLN A 214 -9.49 -10.75 11.92
N PHE A 215 -9.00 -9.84 11.08
CA PHE A 215 -7.72 -9.17 11.33
C PHE A 215 -7.82 -8.11 12.42
N LEU A 216 -8.97 -7.41 12.52
CA LEU A 216 -9.20 -6.48 13.62
C LEU A 216 -9.17 -7.23 14.96
N GLU A 217 -9.83 -8.38 15.04
CA GLU A 217 -9.82 -9.26 16.23
C GLU A 217 -8.42 -9.82 16.57
N ARG A 218 -7.51 -9.84 15.60
CA ARG A 218 -6.14 -10.37 15.78
C ARG A 218 -5.13 -9.30 16.22
N TYR A 219 -5.28 -8.07 15.75
CA TYR A 219 -4.26 -7.03 15.90
C TYR A 219 -4.74 -5.78 16.66
N TYR A 220 -6.05 -5.65 16.88
CA TYR A 220 -6.72 -4.49 17.48
C TYR A 220 -7.87 -4.92 18.40
N THR A 221 -8.52 -3.94 19.03
CA THR A 221 -9.84 -4.10 19.65
C THR A 221 -10.91 -3.67 18.65
N VAL A 222 -11.87 -4.56 18.36
CA VAL A 222 -12.94 -4.27 17.38
C VAL A 222 -13.88 -3.19 17.93
N PRO A 223 -14.06 -2.05 17.25
CA PRO A 223 -14.97 -1.01 17.69
C PRO A 223 -16.43 -1.45 17.52
N GLU A 224 -17.29 -1.07 18.47
CA GLU A 224 -18.74 -1.27 18.34
C GLU A 224 -19.38 -0.24 17.39
N ASN A 225 -18.85 0.98 17.38
CA ASN A 225 -19.33 2.06 16.55
C ASN A 225 -18.92 1.87 15.08
N PHE A 226 -19.86 2.08 14.16
CA PHE A 226 -19.62 1.90 12.73
C PHE A 226 -18.55 2.83 12.18
N GLU A 227 -18.56 4.12 12.52
CA GLU A 227 -17.58 5.09 12.02
C GLU A 227 -16.17 4.80 12.52
N ASP A 228 -16.05 4.34 13.77
CA ASP A 228 -14.78 3.92 14.35
C ASP A 228 -14.25 2.66 13.68
N LEU A 229 -15.14 1.73 13.33
CA LEU A 229 -14.80 0.56 12.53
C LEU A 229 -14.31 0.95 11.12
N LEU A 230 -14.94 1.92 10.46
CA LEU A 230 -14.46 2.42 9.16
C LEU A 230 -13.04 2.98 9.27
N TYR A 231 -12.81 3.88 10.24
CA TYR A 231 -11.51 4.46 10.52
C TYR A 231 -10.46 3.37 10.77
N LEU A 232 -10.76 2.42 11.66
CA LEU A 232 -9.80 1.40 12.06
C LEU A 232 -9.54 0.40 10.93
N SER A 233 -10.52 0.14 10.05
CA SER A 233 -10.29 -0.68 8.85
C SER A 233 -9.27 -0.06 7.91
N GLN A 234 -9.22 1.27 7.82
CA GLN A 234 -8.23 1.97 7.00
C GLN A 234 -6.85 1.98 7.67
N VAL A 235 -6.78 2.22 8.99
CA VAL A 235 -5.53 2.13 9.76
C VAL A 235 -4.93 0.73 9.63
N GLN A 236 -5.73 -0.31 9.82
CA GLN A 236 -5.32 -1.70 9.65
C GLN A 236 -4.78 -1.98 8.23
N GLN A 237 -5.46 -1.47 7.20
CA GLN A 237 -4.99 -1.59 5.82
C GLN A 237 -3.64 -0.90 5.64
N ALA A 238 -3.46 0.30 6.19
CA ALA A 238 -2.20 1.04 6.12
C ALA A 238 -1.06 0.26 6.80
N ASP A 239 -1.30 -0.27 8.00
CA ASP A 239 -0.31 -1.06 8.75
C ASP A 239 0.07 -2.35 7.99
N ALA A 240 -0.92 -3.06 7.42
CA ALA A 240 -0.67 -4.26 6.62
C ALA A 240 0.25 -3.99 5.41
N ILE A 241 -0.06 -2.93 4.65
CA ILE A 241 0.68 -2.61 3.42
C ILE A 241 2.03 -1.94 3.71
N LYS A 242 2.15 -1.20 4.81
CA LYS A 242 3.43 -0.72 5.34
C LYS A 242 4.41 -1.87 5.56
N VAL A 243 3.98 -2.93 6.26
CA VAL A 243 4.82 -4.12 6.51
C VAL A 243 5.34 -4.70 5.19
N ALA A 244 4.47 -4.79 4.17
CA ALA A 244 4.86 -5.27 2.85
C ALA A 244 5.88 -4.36 2.15
N ILE A 245 5.57 -3.07 2.01
CA ILE A 245 6.45 -2.12 1.32
C ILE A 245 7.83 -2.05 1.99
N GLU A 246 7.86 -1.95 3.31
CA GLU A 246 9.12 -1.88 4.06
C GLU A 246 9.93 -3.18 3.92
N ALA A 247 9.27 -4.35 3.91
CA ALA A 247 9.93 -5.63 3.64
C ALA A 247 10.53 -5.69 2.23
N HIS A 248 9.78 -5.25 1.21
CA HIS A 248 10.24 -5.26 -0.18
C HIS A 248 11.43 -4.32 -0.37
N ARG A 249 11.37 -3.09 0.18
CA ARG A 249 12.45 -2.11 0.06
C ARG A 249 13.71 -2.53 0.81
N THR A 250 13.57 -3.12 1.99
CA THR A 250 14.73 -3.64 2.75
C THR A 250 15.29 -4.96 2.22
N ALA A 251 14.59 -5.62 1.29
CA ALA A 251 15.09 -6.78 0.57
C ALA A 251 15.86 -6.43 -0.71
N LYS A 252 16.04 -5.14 -1.05
CA LYS A 252 16.90 -4.71 -2.16
C LYS A 252 18.35 -5.23 -1.93
N PRO A 253 19.05 -5.76 -2.94
CA PRO A 253 18.69 -5.88 -4.36
C PRO A 253 17.97 -7.19 -4.75
N TYR A 254 17.59 -8.04 -3.78
CA TYR A 254 16.83 -9.25 -4.07
C TYR A 254 15.43 -8.92 -4.60
N CYS A 255 14.69 -8.06 -3.89
CA CYS A 255 13.42 -7.49 -4.36
C CYS A 255 13.64 -6.08 -4.94
N MET A 256 13.14 -5.84 -6.14
CA MET A 256 13.35 -4.60 -6.91
C MET A 256 12.05 -3.89 -7.30
N GLY A 257 10.91 -4.29 -6.74
CA GLY A 257 9.63 -3.64 -7.03
C GLY A 257 8.52 -4.00 -6.06
N SER A 258 7.59 -3.06 -5.91
CA SER A 258 6.49 -3.12 -4.95
C SER A 258 5.28 -2.37 -5.49
N LEU A 259 4.34 -3.10 -6.11
CA LEU A 259 3.08 -2.59 -6.62
C LEU A 259 1.94 -3.19 -5.78
N TYR A 260 1.35 -2.38 -4.90
CA TYR A 260 0.23 -2.83 -4.08
C TYR A 260 -1.07 -2.83 -4.90
N TRP A 261 -1.93 -3.79 -4.61
CA TRP A 261 -3.31 -3.84 -5.08
C TRP A 261 -4.19 -3.16 -4.02
N GLN A 262 -4.89 -2.05 -4.31
CA GLN A 262 -4.92 -1.29 -5.58
C GLN A 262 -4.88 0.22 -5.33
N LEU A 263 -4.65 1.03 -6.36
CA LEU A 263 -4.56 2.49 -6.21
C LEU A 263 -5.93 3.14 -5.92
N ASN A 264 -6.91 2.90 -6.79
CA ASN A 264 -8.16 3.66 -6.92
C ASN A 264 -9.39 2.75 -6.97
N ASP A 265 -10.58 3.35 -6.95
CA ASP A 265 -11.87 2.66 -7.14
C ASP A 265 -12.62 3.12 -8.40
N CYS A 266 -13.43 2.21 -8.96
CA CYS A 266 -14.32 2.50 -10.09
C CYS A 266 -15.77 2.84 -9.67
N TRP A 267 -16.12 2.62 -8.40
CA TRP A 267 -17.42 2.94 -7.78
C TRP A 267 -17.29 2.98 -6.24
N PRO A 268 -18.23 3.58 -5.48
CA PRO A 268 -18.18 3.60 -4.02
C PRO A 268 -18.27 2.19 -3.43
N ALA A 269 -17.20 1.66 -2.84
CA ALA A 269 -17.19 0.29 -2.32
C ALA A 269 -16.11 0.03 -1.27
N ALA A 270 -16.26 -1.06 -0.53
CA ALA A 270 -15.15 -1.67 0.18
C ALA A 270 -14.21 -2.34 -0.83
N SER A 271 -12.92 -2.02 -0.75
CA SER A 271 -11.92 -2.47 -1.71
C SER A 271 -10.50 -2.37 -1.14
N TRP A 272 -9.51 -2.77 -1.93
CA TRP A 272 -8.11 -2.63 -1.59
C TRP A 272 -7.52 -1.25 -1.94
N SER A 273 -8.36 -0.29 -2.34
CA SER A 273 -7.90 1.02 -2.81
C SER A 273 -7.19 1.81 -1.70
N GLY A 274 -6.17 2.59 -2.08
CA GLY A 274 -5.63 3.67 -1.25
C GLY A 274 -6.39 4.97 -1.40
N ILE A 275 -7.04 5.19 -2.55
CA ILE A 275 -7.88 6.34 -2.85
C ILE A 275 -9.28 5.84 -3.20
N ASP A 276 -10.29 6.32 -2.49
CA ASP A 276 -11.67 5.92 -2.77
C ASP A 276 -12.23 6.54 -4.06
N TYR A 277 -13.42 6.11 -4.47
CA TYR A 277 -14.06 6.55 -5.71
C TYR A 277 -14.27 8.07 -5.79
N ARG A 278 -14.44 8.75 -4.66
CA ARG A 278 -14.65 10.21 -4.61
C ARG A 278 -13.33 10.97 -4.55
N GLY A 279 -12.20 10.28 -4.71
CA GLY A 279 -10.86 10.86 -4.68
C GLY A 279 -10.34 11.11 -3.26
N ARG A 280 -11.01 10.60 -2.21
CA ARG A 280 -10.54 10.77 -0.84
C ARG A 280 -9.42 9.79 -0.56
N TRP A 281 -8.34 10.31 0.01
CA TRP A 281 -7.21 9.49 0.44
C TRP A 281 -7.59 8.73 1.71
N LYS A 282 -7.48 7.40 1.66
CA LYS A 282 -7.53 6.56 2.84
C LYS A 282 -6.21 6.63 3.60
N ALA A 283 -6.18 6.14 4.85
CA ALA A 283 -4.95 5.99 5.63
C ALA A 283 -3.80 5.36 4.83
N LEU A 284 -4.13 4.34 4.02
CA LEU A 284 -3.19 3.65 3.16
C LEU A 284 -2.40 4.60 2.23
N HIS A 285 -3.04 5.59 1.61
CA HIS A 285 -2.33 6.43 0.64
C HIS A 285 -1.33 7.39 1.31
N TYR A 286 -1.65 7.87 2.51
CA TYR A 286 -0.69 8.63 3.33
C TYR A 286 0.50 7.75 3.74
N GLU A 287 0.23 6.51 4.15
CA GLU A 287 1.29 5.59 4.56
C GLU A 287 2.17 5.14 3.39
N VAL A 288 1.58 4.89 2.21
CA VAL A 288 2.32 4.61 0.97
C VAL A 288 3.24 5.78 0.63
N ALA A 289 2.78 7.03 0.76
CA ALA A 289 3.62 8.20 0.53
C ALA A 289 4.84 8.25 1.45
N ARG A 290 4.68 7.92 2.75
CA ARG A 290 5.80 7.84 3.72
C ARG A 290 6.71 6.65 3.45
N SER A 291 6.14 5.49 3.11
CA SER A 291 6.86 4.24 2.89
C SER A 291 7.64 4.23 1.56
N PHE A 292 7.24 5.06 0.59
CA PHE A 292 7.94 5.28 -0.68
C PHE A 292 8.79 6.56 -0.73
N GLU A 293 9.07 7.21 0.42
CA GLU A 293 10.01 8.33 0.45
C GLU A 293 11.35 7.94 -0.23
N PRO A 294 11.96 8.84 -1.02
CA PRO A 294 13.22 8.56 -1.73
C PRO A 294 14.36 8.10 -0.81
N VAL A 295 14.34 8.56 0.44
CA VAL A 295 15.20 8.09 1.51
C VAL A 295 14.31 7.77 2.70
N ALA A 296 14.15 6.49 3.02
CA ALA A 296 13.25 6.04 4.06
C ALA A 296 14.01 5.36 5.19
N LEU A 297 13.68 5.75 6.43
CA LEU A 297 14.07 5.01 7.62
C LEU A 297 13.06 3.88 7.85
N ILE A 298 13.56 2.68 8.13
CA ILE A 298 12.74 1.48 8.37
C ILE A 298 13.22 0.86 9.69
N ALA A 299 12.34 0.85 10.67
CA ALA A 299 12.65 0.42 12.02
C ALA A 299 11.61 -0.60 12.50
N GLN A 300 12.07 -1.80 12.83
CA GLN A 300 11.24 -2.96 13.14
C GLN A 300 11.61 -3.50 14.51
N PHE A 301 10.62 -3.75 15.34
CA PHE A 301 10.78 -4.40 16.63
C PHE A 301 10.19 -5.81 16.55
N ALA A 302 11.03 -6.82 16.80
CA ALA A 302 10.65 -8.22 16.86
C ALA A 302 11.63 -8.97 17.76
N ASP A 303 11.18 -10.02 18.44
CA ASP A 303 12.01 -10.86 19.32
C ASP A 303 12.85 -10.03 20.32
N ASP A 304 12.18 -9.11 21.03
CA ASP A 304 12.76 -8.17 22.01
C ASP A 304 13.88 -7.27 21.48
N SER A 305 14.00 -7.18 20.16
CA SER A 305 15.09 -6.51 19.49
C SER A 305 14.62 -5.50 18.44
N LEU A 306 15.26 -4.35 18.42
CA LEU A 306 15.03 -3.30 17.43
C LEU A 306 16.07 -3.44 16.32
N LYS A 307 15.60 -3.61 15.07
CA LYS A 307 16.41 -3.53 13.84
C LYS A 307 16.12 -2.21 13.13
N VAL A 308 17.15 -1.42 12.81
CA VAL A 308 16.98 -0.14 12.10
C VAL A 308 17.84 -0.11 10.85
N GLN A 309 17.20 0.17 9.72
CA GLN A 309 17.80 0.26 8.40
C GLN A 309 17.36 1.56 7.72
N ALA A 310 18.13 2.03 6.74
CA ALA A 310 17.69 3.06 5.79
C ALA A 310 17.82 2.57 4.35
N VAL A 311 16.87 2.95 3.51
CA VAL A 311 16.89 2.71 2.07
C VAL A 311 16.98 4.05 1.38
N ALA A 312 17.93 4.18 0.45
CA ALA A 312 18.04 5.33 -0.43
C ALA A 312 17.85 4.89 -1.89
N ASP A 313 16.94 5.56 -2.59
CA ASP A 313 16.72 5.40 -4.03
C ASP A 313 17.28 6.58 -4.84
N VAL A 314 17.79 7.60 -4.14
CA VAL A 314 18.49 8.74 -4.72
C VAL A 314 19.89 8.88 -4.11
N PRO A 315 20.89 9.38 -4.87
CA PRO A 315 22.20 9.68 -4.31
C PRO A 315 22.10 10.72 -3.19
N MET A 316 22.79 10.47 -2.09
CA MET A 316 22.88 11.41 -0.97
C MET A 316 24.03 12.39 -1.19
N PRO A 317 23.81 13.72 -1.02
CA PRO A 317 24.87 14.70 -1.19
C PRO A 317 25.89 14.68 -0.03
N ASP A 318 25.45 14.27 1.16
CA ASP A 318 26.22 14.30 2.40
C ASP A 318 25.95 13.06 3.26
N SER A 319 26.78 12.84 4.27
CA SER A 319 26.53 11.83 5.31
C SER A 319 25.29 12.15 6.14
N VAL A 320 24.63 11.10 6.63
CA VAL A 320 23.45 11.17 7.50
C VAL A 320 23.74 10.63 8.89
N ILE A 321 22.86 10.95 9.83
CA ILE A 321 22.90 10.48 11.22
C ILE A 321 21.55 9.88 11.56
N LEU A 322 21.56 8.74 12.26
CA LEU A 322 20.39 8.18 12.93
C LEU A 322 20.34 8.66 14.39
N ARG A 323 19.20 9.19 14.82
CA ARG A 323 18.86 9.41 16.23
C ARG A 323 17.73 8.50 16.65
N LEU A 324 17.88 7.89 17.83
CA LEU A 324 16.86 7.10 18.49
C LEU A 324 16.56 7.74 19.84
N ARG A 325 15.28 7.95 20.15
CA ARG A 325 14.80 8.34 21.47
C ARG A 325 13.81 7.30 21.97
N ILE A 326 14.13 6.64 23.07
CA ILE A 326 13.20 5.77 23.79
C ILE A 326 12.42 6.67 24.74
N MET A 327 11.10 6.71 24.60
CA MET A 327 10.23 7.69 25.27
C MET A 327 9.06 6.96 25.92
N GLY A 328 8.61 7.47 27.07
CA GLY A 328 7.28 7.16 27.56
C GLY A 328 6.21 7.74 26.62
N LEU A 329 5.01 7.18 26.64
CA LEU A 329 3.87 7.73 25.89
C LEU A 329 3.49 9.16 26.34
N ASP A 330 4.00 9.62 27.48
CA ASP A 330 3.88 10.97 28.05
C ASP A 330 4.99 11.95 27.60
N GLY A 331 5.91 11.51 26.72
CA GLY A 331 7.02 12.32 26.23
C GLY A 331 8.29 12.28 27.06
N ARG A 332 8.30 11.62 28.23
CA ARG A 332 9.51 11.52 29.04
C ARG A 332 10.57 10.70 28.33
N VAL A 333 11.72 11.30 28.03
CA VAL A 333 12.85 10.59 27.40
C VAL A 333 13.52 9.65 28.40
N LEU A 334 13.40 8.35 28.15
CA LEU A 334 14.00 7.29 28.97
C LEU A 334 15.44 7.04 28.56
N ASN A 335 15.72 7.06 27.25
CA ASN A 335 17.05 6.87 26.71
C ASN A 335 17.21 7.53 25.34
N SER A 336 18.44 7.80 24.94
CA SER A 336 18.74 8.33 23.61
C SER A 336 20.03 7.75 23.05
N TRP A 337 20.10 7.64 21.74
CA TRP A 337 21.28 7.18 21.02
C TRP A 337 21.42 7.95 19.71
N LYS A 338 22.67 8.15 19.28
CA LYS A 338 23.04 8.83 18.04
C LYS A 338 24.13 8.02 17.33
N SER A 339 23.96 7.78 16.03
CA SER A 339 24.98 7.10 15.23
C SER A 339 26.17 8.02 14.92
N ASN A 340 27.28 7.42 14.48
CA ASN A 340 28.29 8.17 13.74
C ASN A 340 27.72 8.61 12.37
N PRO A 341 28.23 9.70 11.78
CA PRO A 341 27.91 10.07 10.41
C PRO A 341 28.20 8.94 9.43
N THR A 342 27.26 8.64 8.55
CA THR A 342 27.35 7.50 7.63
C THR A 342 26.84 7.88 6.24
N TRP A 343 27.43 7.31 5.19
CA TRP A 343 26.98 7.49 3.81
C TRP A 343 26.00 6.38 3.42
N LEU A 344 24.88 6.75 2.82
CA LEU A 344 23.94 5.79 2.24
C LEU A 344 24.30 5.54 0.77
N THR A 345 24.07 4.31 0.30
CA THR A 345 24.21 3.95 -1.12
C THR A 345 22.84 3.69 -1.72
N THR A 346 22.75 3.75 -3.05
CA THR A 346 21.51 3.43 -3.77
C THR A 346 21.40 1.96 -4.16
N THR A 347 22.42 1.14 -3.88
CA THR A 347 22.49 -0.26 -4.34
C THR A 347 21.89 -1.23 -3.35
N GLU A 348 21.99 -0.94 -2.05
CA GLU A 348 21.51 -1.81 -0.97
C GLU A 348 21.07 -1.00 0.26
N PRO A 349 20.16 -1.53 1.09
CA PRO A 349 19.79 -0.93 2.35
C PRO A 349 20.98 -0.87 3.32
N HIS A 350 21.08 0.23 4.05
CA HIS A 350 22.08 0.41 5.09
C HIS A 350 21.54 -0.03 6.45
N LEU A 351 22.22 -0.97 7.12
CA LEU A 351 21.89 -1.40 8.48
C LEU A 351 22.63 -0.54 9.51
N PHE A 352 21.90 0.25 10.30
CA PHE A 352 22.47 1.00 11.42
C PHE A 352 22.75 0.11 12.63
N GLY A 353 21.87 -0.87 12.87
CA GLY A 353 22.10 -1.84 13.94
C GLY A 353 20.88 -2.66 14.30
N HIS A 354 21.14 -3.59 15.22
CA HIS A 354 20.20 -4.54 15.79
C HIS A 354 20.49 -4.64 17.29
N TRP A 355 19.57 -4.19 18.13
CA TRP A 355 19.79 -4.06 19.57
C TRP A 355 18.70 -4.73 20.40
N PRO A 356 19.04 -5.49 21.44
CA PRO A 356 18.08 -5.87 22.47
C PRO A 356 17.65 -4.61 23.21
N ILE A 357 16.39 -4.21 23.08
CA ILE A 357 15.95 -2.85 23.44
C ILE A 357 15.20 -2.80 24.77
N LEU A 358 14.60 -3.92 25.21
CA LEU A 358 13.84 -3.97 26.47
C LEU A 358 14.69 -3.59 27.69
N ILE A 359 15.97 -3.95 27.69
CA ILE A 359 16.91 -3.54 28.76
C ILE A 359 17.16 -2.02 28.82
N ARG A 360 16.72 -1.26 27.82
CA ARG A 360 16.95 0.19 27.70
C ARG A 360 15.73 1.03 28.09
N THR A 361 14.61 0.42 28.51
CA THR A 361 13.38 1.14 28.95
C THR A 361 13.45 1.68 30.38
N ARG A 362 14.55 1.46 31.10
CA ARG A 362 14.73 1.86 32.52
C ARG A 362 13.63 1.34 33.46
N GLY A 363 13.06 0.18 33.14
CA GLY A 363 12.02 -0.46 33.95
C GLY A 363 10.59 -0.04 33.60
N GLU A 364 10.39 0.86 32.64
CA GLU A 364 9.05 1.12 32.11
C GLU A 364 8.56 -0.08 31.28
N PRO A 365 7.27 -0.47 31.42
CA PRO A 365 6.71 -1.58 30.70
C PRO A 365 6.60 -1.26 29.19
N PRO A 366 6.76 -2.26 28.29
CA PRO A 366 6.70 -2.05 26.84
C PRO A 366 5.38 -1.41 26.37
N THR A 367 4.28 -1.63 27.09
CA THR A 367 2.94 -1.05 26.85
C THR A 367 2.89 0.47 27.00
N ARG A 368 3.90 1.09 27.62
CA ARG A 368 4.02 2.53 27.88
C ARG A 368 5.21 3.17 27.18
N VAL A 369 5.88 2.47 26.27
CA VAL A 369 7.11 2.93 25.64
C VAL A 369 6.99 2.93 24.12
N LEU A 370 7.49 4.00 23.51
CA LEU A 370 7.72 4.12 22.08
C LEU A 370 9.19 4.45 21.80
N ILE A 371 9.61 4.25 20.56
CA ILE A 371 10.89 4.70 20.03
C ILE A 371 10.63 5.67 18.89
N ALA A 372 11.04 6.93 19.06
CA ALA A 372 11.10 7.91 18.00
C ALA A 372 12.46 7.81 17.31
N ALA A 373 12.47 7.31 16.08
CA ALA A 373 13.63 7.16 15.23
C ALA A 373 13.63 8.25 14.15
N ARG A 374 14.76 8.94 13.98
CA ARG A 374 14.91 10.04 13.02
C ARG A 374 16.22 9.91 12.26
N LEU A 375 16.12 9.90 10.95
CA LEU A 375 17.25 10.07 10.04
C LEU A 375 17.34 11.56 9.68
N GLU A 376 18.53 12.14 9.80
CA GLU A 376 18.74 13.56 9.57
C GLU A 376 20.09 13.83 8.88
N ARG A 377 20.17 15.01 8.27
CA ARG A 377 21.42 15.58 7.77
C ARG A 377 22.31 16.03 8.91
N MET A 378 23.56 16.36 8.59
CA MET A 378 24.54 16.87 9.55
C MET A 378 24.14 18.19 10.22
N ASP A 379 23.27 18.98 9.58
CA ASP A 379 22.69 20.22 10.11
C ASP A 379 21.39 20.00 10.91
N GLU A 380 21.08 18.74 11.25
CA GLU A 380 19.89 18.31 11.98
C GLU A 380 18.56 18.43 11.21
N THR A 381 18.61 18.76 9.91
CA THR A 381 17.42 18.74 9.03
C THR A 381 16.86 17.31 8.92
N PRO A 382 15.57 17.07 9.24
CA PRO A 382 14.98 15.74 9.15
C PRO A 382 14.91 15.27 7.70
N ILE A 383 15.17 13.98 7.49
CA ILE A 383 15.03 13.29 6.21
C ILE A 383 13.86 12.32 6.25
N SER A 384 13.81 11.47 7.27
CA SER A 384 12.73 10.49 7.45
C SER A 384 12.61 10.14 8.93
N GLU A 385 11.38 9.94 9.40
CA GLU A 385 11.07 9.68 10.81
C GLU A 385 10.15 8.47 10.93
N ARG A 386 10.34 7.68 11.99
CA ARG A 386 9.52 6.50 12.30
C ARG A 386 9.26 6.41 13.79
N VAL A 387 8.05 5.99 14.15
CA VAL A 387 7.70 5.60 15.50
C VAL A 387 7.59 4.09 15.55
N VAL A 388 8.21 3.48 16.56
CA VAL A 388 8.19 2.03 16.79
C VAL A 388 7.62 1.76 18.17
N TYR A 389 6.75 0.77 18.26
CA TYR A 389 6.10 0.34 19.49
C TYR A 389 6.74 -0.95 20.00
N LEU A 390 6.83 -1.10 21.32
CA LEU A 390 7.46 -2.26 21.96
C LEU A 390 6.44 -3.30 22.46
N ALA A 391 5.15 -3.03 22.24
CA ALA A 391 4.05 -3.94 22.52
C ALA A 391 3.07 -3.93 21.33
N PRO A 392 2.26 -4.97 21.17
CA PRO A 392 1.11 -4.96 20.26
C PRO A 392 0.23 -3.71 20.47
N LEU A 393 -0.36 -3.19 19.39
CA LEU A 393 -1.10 -1.92 19.42
C LEU A 393 -2.31 -1.96 20.35
N ASP A 394 -2.97 -3.12 20.47
CA ASP A 394 -4.09 -3.39 21.37
C ASP A 394 -3.69 -3.50 22.86
N GLN A 395 -2.38 -3.59 23.15
CA GLN A 395 -1.83 -3.64 24.51
C GLN A 395 -1.18 -2.32 24.94
N LEU A 396 -1.00 -1.37 24.02
CA LEU A 396 -0.52 -0.04 24.37
C LEU A 396 -1.52 0.64 25.29
N GLU A 397 -1.02 1.31 26.33
CA GLU A 397 -1.85 2.07 27.26
C GLU A 397 -2.22 3.44 26.68
N LEU A 398 -2.86 3.42 25.50
CA LEU A 398 -3.39 4.60 24.82
C LEU A 398 -4.54 5.19 25.62
N ARG A 399 -4.77 6.49 25.49
CA ARG A 399 -5.94 7.16 26.06
C ARG A 399 -6.39 8.28 25.12
N PRO A 400 -7.64 8.74 25.22
CA PRO A 400 -8.08 9.95 24.54
C PRO A 400 -7.16 11.13 24.88
N VAL A 401 -6.80 11.93 23.87
CA VAL A 401 -5.91 13.09 24.00
C VAL A 401 -6.59 14.33 23.45
N THR A 402 -6.64 15.40 24.25
CA THR A 402 -7.15 16.69 23.79
C THR A 402 -6.07 17.42 23.00
N ILE A 403 -6.30 17.60 21.70
CA ILE A 403 -5.40 18.34 20.81
C ILE A 403 -6.02 19.71 20.53
N ASN A 404 -5.24 20.77 20.78
CA ASN A 404 -5.66 22.15 20.53
C ASN A 404 -4.92 22.67 19.28
N PRO A 405 -5.51 22.52 18.07
CA PRO A 405 -4.87 22.97 16.84
C PRO A 405 -4.75 24.50 16.81
N LEU A 406 -3.61 24.99 16.31
CA LEU A 406 -3.37 26.42 16.12
C LEU A 406 -3.11 26.72 14.66
N ILE A 407 -3.76 27.74 14.11
CA ILE A 407 -3.52 28.20 12.74
C ILE A 407 -2.44 29.29 12.75
N PHE A 408 -1.49 29.14 11.82
CA PHE A 408 -0.48 30.15 11.50
C PHE A 408 -0.48 30.41 10.00
N GLU A 409 -0.21 31.64 9.61
CA GLU A 409 0.02 31.98 8.20
C GLU A 409 1.52 31.79 7.88
N ARG A 410 1.83 31.05 6.82
CA ARG A 410 3.19 30.91 6.28
C ARG A 410 3.12 30.97 4.76
N ASP A 411 3.95 31.84 4.17
CA ASP A 411 4.01 32.04 2.72
C ASP A 411 2.63 32.33 2.07
N GLY A 412 1.75 33.01 2.80
CA GLY A 412 0.39 33.34 2.35
C GLY A 412 -0.62 32.18 2.42
N GLU A 413 -0.25 31.06 3.04
CA GLU A 413 -1.12 29.89 3.21
C GLU A 413 -1.36 29.56 4.69
N PRO A 414 -2.55 29.03 5.06
CA PRO A 414 -2.84 28.61 6.41
C PRO A 414 -2.20 27.25 6.72
N TRP A 415 -1.45 27.19 7.82
CA TRP A 415 -0.85 25.99 8.39
C TRP A 415 -1.42 25.71 9.77
N ILE A 416 -1.72 24.44 10.04
CA ILE A 416 -2.20 23.94 11.31
C ILE A 416 -1.02 23.32 12.07
N ARG A 417 -0.71 23.87 13.22
CA ARG A 417 0.22 23.29 14.19
C ARG A 417 -0.55 22.40 15.16
N LEU A 418 -0.03 21.18 15.34
CA LEU A 418 -0.58 20.18 16.23
C LEU A 418 0.49 19.80 17.27
N GLU A 419 0.08 19.74 18.52
CA GLU A 419 0.88 19.34 19.67
C GLU A 419 -0.02 18.53 20.62
N ALA A 420 0.59 17.58 21.32
CA ALA A 420 -0.06 16.74 22.31
C ALA A 420 0.86 16.53 23.53
N ASP A 421 0.26 16.35 24.70
CA ASP A 421 0.94 16.04 25.96
C ASP A 421 1.04 14.52 26.23
N TYR A 422 0.35 13.72 25.42
CA TYR A 422 0.38 12.26 25.40
C TYR A 422 0.32 11.77 23.96
N LEU A 423 0.78 10.54 23.69
CA LEU A 423 0.75 9.98 22.34
C LEU A 423 -0.67 9.97 21.78
N ALA A 424 -0.87 10.70 20.68
CA ALA A 424 -2.04 10.58 19.82
C ALA A 424 -1.68 9.71 18.60
N LYS A 425 -1.96 8.42 18.71
CA LYS A 425 -1.67 7.39 17.71
C LYS A 425 -2.66 7.44 16.54
N ASP A 426 -2.16 7.32 15.31
CA ASP A 426 -2.94 7.31 14.05
C ASP A 426 -3.91 8.49 13.91
N LEU A 427 -3.50 9.68 14.33
CA LEU A 427 -4.30 10.90 14.32
C LEU A 427 -4.90 11.17 12.93
N TYR A 428 -6.23 11.10 12.86
CA TYR A 428 -7.05 11.43 11.70
C TYR A 428 -7.66 12.82 11.85
N LEU A 429 -7.51 13.61 10.80
CA LEU A 429 -8.06 14.95 10.63
C LEU A 429 -9.12 14.96 9.54
N ASP A 430 -10.24 15.62 9.80
CA ASP A 430 -11.29 15.83 8.79
C ASP A 430 -11.97 17.19 8.92
N PHE A 431 -12.41 17.71 7.77
CA PHE A 431 -13.41 18.76 7.70
C PHE A 431 -14.69 18.16 7.11
N PRO A 432 -15.65 17.73 7.95
CA PRO A 432 -16.82 16.98 7.48
C PRO A 432 -17.58 17.71 6.38
N GLY A 433 -17.90 16.98 5.31
CA GLY A 433 -18.65 17.51 4.17
C GLY A 433 -17.85 18.44 3.25
N VAL A 434 -16.57 18.69 3.52
CA VAL A 434 -15.71 19.57 2.70
C VAL A 434 -14.79 18.71 1.84
N ALA A 435 -14.80 18.96 0.53
CA ALA A 435 -13.93 18.26 -0.40
C ALA A 435 -12.49 18.81 -0.29
N GLY A 436 -11.53 17.93 -0.08
CA GLY A 436 -10.12 18.27 0.03
C GLY A 436 -9.34 17.15 0.72
N ARG A 437 -8.09 17.43 1.04
CA ARG A 437 -7.21 16.52 1.78
C ARG A 437 -6.21 17.29 2.62
N PHE A 438 -5.64 16.65 3.64
CA PHE A 438 -4.51 17.25 4.36
C PHE A 438 -3.20 16.94 3.64
N SER A 439 -2.18 17.76 3.86
CA SER A 439 -0.82 17.50 3.39
C SER A 439 -0.20 16.25 4.03
N ASP A 440 -0.65 15.89 5.23
CA ASP A 440 -0.38 14.64 5.92
C ASP A 440 -1.57 14.33 6.83
N ASN A 441 -1.90 13.05 7.04
CA ASN A 441 -3.03 12.58 7.85
C ASN A 441 -2.77 11.14 8.32
N TYR A 442 -3.46 10.61 9.33
CA TYR A 442 -3.21 9.29 9.91
C TYR A 442 -1.73 9.13 10.35
N PHE A 443 -1.23 10.09 11.14
CA PHE A 443 0.14 10.06 11.67
C PHE A 443 0.14 9.99 13.19
N ASP A 444 1.25 9.55 13.76
CA ASP A 444 1.44 9.57 15.20
C ASP A 444 1.93 10.96 15.64
N LEU A 445 1.21 11.60 16.56
CA LEU A 445 1.63 12.84 17.21
C LEU A 445 2.31 12.51 18.54
N VAL A 446 3.64 12.47 18.51
CA VAL A 446 4.50 12.13 19.65
C VAL A 446 4.68 13.37 20.55
N PRO A 447 4.52 13.27 21.88
CA PRO A 447 4.66 14.41 22.76
C PRO A 447 6.05 15.06 22.68
N GLY A 448 6.06 16.39 22.63
CA GLY A 448 7.28 17.18 22.43
C GLY A 448 7.85 17.14 21.01
N ILE A 449 7.12 16.58 20.04
CA ILE A 449 7.43 16.66 18.60
C ILE A 449 6.26 17.37 17.91
N GLU A 450 6.45 18.63 17.53
CA GLU A 450 5.43 19.39 16.79
C GLU A 450 5.18 18.79 15.40
N LYS A 451 3.91 18.79 14.98
CA LYS A 451 3.53 18.45 13.60
C LYS A 451 2.82 19.61 12.94
N TRP A 452 3.15 19.85 11.68
CA TRP A 452 2.60 20.92 10.86
C TRP A 452 1.94 20.33 9.63
N VAL A 453 0.66 20.66 9.41
CA VAL A 453 -0.11 20.22 8.25
C VAL A 453 -0.87 21.38 7.65
N ARG A 454 -1.22 21.30 6.37
CA ARG A 454 -2.14 22.23 5.71
C ARG A 454 -3.29 21.45 5.09
N PHE A 455 -4.47 22.08 5.06
CA PHE A 455 -5.59 21.56 4.29
C PHE A 455 -5.45 22.03 2.84
N LEU A 456 -5.64 21.11 1.90
CA LEU A 456 -5.62 21.32 0.46
C LEU A 456 -7.07 21.15 -0.03
N PRO A 457 -7.84 22.24 -0.15
CA PRO A 457 -9.21 22.16 -0.63
C PRO A 457 -9.26 21.65 -2.06
N ALA A 458 -10.35 20.96 -2.43
CA ALA A 458 -10.66 20.72 -3.83
C ALA A 458 -10.83 22.06 -4.57
N GLU A 459 -10.64 22.05 -5.89
CA GLU A 459 -10.67 23.28 -6.70
C GLU A 459 -11.95 24.10 -6.45
N GLY A 460 -11.77 25.38 -6.06
CA GLY A 460 -12.87 26.30 -5.72
C GLY A 460 -13.38 26.23 -4.28
N ALA A 461 -12.88 25.33 -3.44
CA ALA A 461 -13.18 25.30 -2.00
C ALA A 461 -12.17 26.14 -1.19
N ALA A 462 -12.61 26.62 -0.02
CA ALA A 462 -11.76 27.29 0.95
C ALA A 462 -11.57 26.39 2.18
N MET A 463 -10.49 26.61 2.93
CA MET A 463 -10.33 25.97 4.23
C MET A 463 -11.45 26.44 5.18
N PRO A 464 -12.18 25.52 5.84
CA PRO A 464 -13.19 25.89 6.82
C PRO A 464 -12.58 26.51 8.10
N PRO A 465 -13.39 27.17 8.94
CA PRO A 465 -12.97 27.58 10.28
C PRO A 465 -12.42 26.39 11.08
N ILE A 466 -11.37 26.62 11.87
CA ILE A 466 -10.68 25.56 12.62
C ILE A 466 -11.59 24.85 13.62
N GLU A 467 -12.64 25.53 14.07
CA GLU A 467 -13.65 25.00 14.99
C GLU A 467 -14.48 23.86 14.38
N GLN A 468 -14.43 23.70 13.05
CA GLN A 468 -15.06 22.59 12.33
C GLN A 468 -14.13 21.38 12.14
N LEU A 469 -12.85 21.49 12.53
CA LEU A 469 -11.89 20.41 12.41
C LEU A 469 -12.28 19.27 13.37
N GLN A 470 -12.51 18.10 12.80
CA GLN A 470 -12.65 16.87 13.59
C GLN A 470 -11.29 16.18 13.70
N ILE A 471 -10.99 15.72 14.90
CA ILE A 471 -9.78 14.96 15.22
C ILE A 471 -10.23 13.64 15.83
N ARG A 472 -9.67 12.54 15.35
CA ARG A 472 -9.86 11.19 15.89
C ARG A 472 -8.50 10.54 16.04
N THR A 473 -8.32 9.76 17.09
CA THR A 473 -7.09 9.00 17.34
C THR A 473 -7.43 7.56 17.68
N LEU A 474 -6.43 6.68 17.62
CA LEU A 474 -6.61 5.30 18.06
C LEU A 474 -6.97 5.21 19.55
N GLY A 475 -6.53 6.16 20.38
CA GLY A 475 -6.89 6.22 21.80
C GLY A 475 -8.35 6.57 22.08
N ASP A 476 -9.04 7.22 21.13
CA ASP A 476 -10.49 7.47 21.20
C ASP A 476 -11.30 6.21 20.85
N VAL A 477 -10.75 5.39 19.95
CA VAL A 477 -11.39 4.19 19.38
C VAL A 477 -11.10 2.94 20.23
N MET A 478 -9.91 2.87 20.83
CA MET A 478 -9.43 1.75 21.64
C MET A 478 -8.87 2.27 22.99
N PRO A 479 -9.74 2.75 23.91
CA PRO A 479 -9.29 3.13 25.24
C PRO A 479 -8.79 1.90 26.02
N PRO A 480 -8.04 2.09 27.12
CA PRO A 480 -7.56 0.97 27.93
C PRO A 480 -8.74 0.13 28.41
N ALA A 481 -8.55 -1.19 28.48
CA ALA A 481 -9.46 -2.03 29.25
C ALA A 481 -9.43 -1.56 30.72
N ASN A 482 -10.59 -1.15 31.23
CA ASN A 482 -10.78 -0.71 32.62
C ASN A 482 -10.35 -1.74 33.66
#